data_AF-A0A944A9J7-F1
#
_entry.id   AF-A0A944A9J7-F1
#
_cell.length_a   1.000
_cell.length_b   1.000
_cell.length_c   1.000
_cell.angle_alpha   90.00
_cell.angle_beta   90.00
_cell.angle_gamma   90.00
#
_symmetry.space_group_name_H-M   'P 1'
#
loop_
_entity.id
_entity.type
_entity.pdbx_description
1 polymer ?
#
loop_
_entity_poly.entity_id
_entity_poly.type
_entity_poly.pdbx_seq_one_letter_code
_entity_poly.pdbx_strand_id
1 'polypeptide(L)'
;MKKTLFLTVAAMLLAGSLATARESVLIDFTQLDADTCADENGNPQQNSRTVMDYSVAAGATFTGDQKNLMKTSLALPQWEVVLNSSAKNPVSVALSQVVAAPVKESADVPFAGKNVMGVRVMFPTWTNNANARIVPAFDIPAYEPLADADENGKRQQPTDEQKGKYLFEDGYGVVRNVGTIKSISCTTMGMNFPHALYVLLKDADGVERRYLMGDLYFDGWKTLVWNNPDYISDVRTREIRVYPIYPRGIPYAKFTGFQVCRDANHIGSDFIGYFKDVKVIYDLAVLTSDRDIDDEDLWGIIGKKERDRQNGEMTRFGNKQVNRYLEKSKMATEAEFTSSLNADSDSNAQSTDQAK
;
A
#
# COMPACT_ATOMS: atom_id res chain seq x y z
N MET A 1 10.34 -14.55 -57.80
CA MET A 1 11.42 -14.26 -56.82
C MET A 1 11.34 -12.88 -56.17
N LYS A 2 10.91 -11.79 -56.86
CA LYS A 2 10.77 -10.47 -56.20
C LYS A 2 9.65 -10.40 -55.14
N LYS A 3 8.48 -11.02 -55.38
CA LYS A 3 7.35 -11.00 -54.42
C LYS A 3 7.57 -11.83 -53.15
N THR A 4 8.36 -12.89 -53.23
CA THR A 4 8.71 -13.75 -52.07
C THR A 4 9.72 -13.08 -51.16
N LEU A 5 10.64 -12.25 -51.70
CA LEU A 5 11.63 -11.51 -50.92
C LEU A 5 10.99 -10.37 -50.09
N PHE A 6 9.97 -9.71 -50.63
CA PHE A 6 9.23 -8.68 -49.90
C PHE A 6 8.42 -9.25 -48.72
N LEU A 7 7.88 -10.47 -48.87
CA LEU A 7 7.14 -11.15 -47.81
C LEU A 7 8.05 -11.62 -46.67
N THR A 8 9.25 -12.12 -46.98
CA THR A 8 10.24 -12.48 -45.94
C THR A 8 10.83 -11.26 -45.24
N VAL A 9 11.09 -10.15 -45.95
CA VAL A 9 11.54 -8.90 -45.32
C VAL A 9 10.45 -8.27 -44.45
N ALA A 10 9.18 -8.30 -44.87
CA ALA A 10 8.07 -7.84 -44.04
C ALA A 10 7.84 -8.72 -42.80
N ALA A 11 8.00 -10.04 -42.92
CA ALA A 11 7.93 -10.97 -41.78
C ALA A 11 9.11 -10.79 -40.80
N MET A 12 10.32 -10.51 -41.30
CA MET A 12 11.48 -10.21 -40.45
C MET A 12 11.41 -8.82 -39.79
N LEU A 13 10.78 -7.83 -40.43
CA LEU A 13 10.52 -6.52 -39.82
C LEU A 13 9.45 -6.58 -38.72
N LEU A 14 8.46 -7.47 -38.84
CA LEU A 14 7.49 -7.72 -37.77
C LEU A 14 8.11 -8.49 -36.59
N ALA A 15 9.06 -9.39 -36.83
CA ALA A 15 9.80 -10.09 -35.79
C ALA A 15 10.81 -9.19 -35.02
N GLY A 16 11.19 -8.03 -35.58
CA GLY A 16 12.12 -7.08 -34.96
C GLY A 16 11.49 -6.08 -33.97
N SER A 17 10.18 -6.19 -33.68
CA SER A 17 9.45 -5.23 -32.85
C SER A 17 8.92 -5.82 -31.54
N LEU A 18 9.64 -6.79 -30.95
CA LEU A 18 9.40 -7.19 -29.56
C LEU A 18 9.99 -6.14 -28.61
N ALA A 19 9.42 -4.94 -28.62
CA ALA A 19 9.46 -4.09 -27.44
C ALA A 19 8.62 -4.79 -26.38
N THR A 20 9.25 -5.63 -25.56
CA THR A 20 8.58 -6.37 -24.48
C THR A 20 8.29 -5.44 -23.32
N ALA A 21 7.45 -4.43 -23.55
CA ALA A 21 6.81 -3.69 -22.47
C ALA A 21 5.91 -4.67 -21.71
N ARG A 22 6.25 -4.94 -20.45
CA ARG A 22 5.51 -5.88 -19.60
C ARG A 22 4.51 -5.10 -18.76
N GLU A 23 3.25 -5.51 -18.79
CA GLU A 23 2.25 -5.07 -17.82
C GLU A 23 2.36 -5.95 -16.57
N SER A 24 2.38 -5.34 -15.40
CA SER A 24 2.20 -6.05 -14.13
C SER A 24 1.28 -5.28 -13.19
N VAL A 25 0.58 -6.03 -12.35
CA VAL A 25 -0.19 -5.47 -11.24
C VAL A 25 0.77 -5.21 -10.10
N LEU A 26 0.93 -3.94 -9.74
CA LEU A 26 1.81 -3.53 -8.64
C LEU A 26 1.12 -3.79 -7.30
N ILE A 27 -0.14 -3.38 -7.17
CA ILE A 27 -0.96 -3.66 -6.00
C ILE A 27 -2.42 -3.85 -6.41
N ASP A 28 -3.08 -4.88 -5.88
CA ASP A 28 -4.51 -5.13 -6.02
C ASP A 28 -5.18 -5.15 -4.63
N PHE A 29 -5.99 -4.14 -4.35
CA PHE A 29 -6.66 -4.01 -3.06
C PHE A 29 -7.72 -5.10 -2.81
N THR A 30 -8.17 -5.79 -3.85
CA THR A 30 -9.12 -6.91 -3.72
C THR A 30 -8.48 -8.18 -3.17
N GLN A 31 -7.15 -8.23 -3.04
CA GLN A 31 -6.39 -9.34 -2.45
C GLN A 31 -6.00 -9.09 -1.00
N LEU A 32 -6.33 -7.90 -0.47
CA LEU A 32 -5.90 -7.41 0.84
C LEU A 32 -7.00 -7.47 1.89
N ASP A 33 -8.00 -8.33 1.70
CA ASP A 33 -8.97 -8.62 2.73
C ASP A 33 -8.31 -9.30 3.95
N ALA A 34 -8.88 -9.07 5.12
CA ALA A 34 -8.46 -9.74 6.33
C ALA A 34 -9.03 -11.16 6.39
N ASP A 35 -8.17 -12.14 6.60
CA ASP A 35 -8.49 -13.57 6.62
C ASP A 35 -7.83 -14.33 7.80
N THR A 36 -6.91 -13.71 8.52
CA THR A 36 -6.15 -14.33 9.61
C THR A 36 -6.12 -13.44 10.87
N CYS A 37 -5.63 -14.00 11.98
CA CYS A 37 -5.50 -13.30 13.27
C CYS A 37 -6.84 -12.72 13.72
N ALA A 38 -7.79 -13.60 14.01
CA ALA A 38 -9.11 -13.22 14.49
C ALA A 38 -9.02 -12.49 15.85
N ASP A 39 -9.89 -11.50 16.03
CA ASP A 39 -10.05 -10.82 17.32
C ASP A 39 -10.88 -11.64 18.31
N GLU A 40 -11.10 -11.08 19.51
CA GLU A 40 -11.92 -11.70 20.56
C GLU A 40 -13.37 -11.98 20.10
N ASN A 41 -13.83 -11.29 19.05
CA ASN A 41 -15.16 -11.47 18.46
C ASN A 41 -15.15 -12.42 17.26
N GLY A 42 -14.00 -13.03 16.92
CA GLY A 42 -13.85 -13.95 15.80
C GLY A 42 -13.69 -13.29 14.43
N ASN A 43 -13.57 -11.95 14.35
CA ASN A 43 -13.41 -11.26 13.08
C ASN A 43 -11.92 -11.23 12.67
N PRO A 44 -11.55 -11.65 11.45
CA PRO A 44 -10.18 -11.58 10.99
C PRO A 44 -9.72 -10.12 10.89
N GLN A 45 -8.51 -9.83 11.36
CA GLN A 45 -7.96 -8.46 11.36
C GLN A 45 -6.77 -8.29 10.43
N GLN A 46 -6.09 -9.37 10.05
CA GLN A 46 -4.86 -9.34 9.27
C GLN A 46 -5.00 -10.19 8.01
N ASN A 47 -4.14 -9.93 7.03
CA ASN A 47 -4.04 -10.69 5.78
C ASN A 47 -2.90 -11.71 5.86
N SER A 48 -3.19 -12.99 5.65
CA SER A 48 -2.31 -14.15 5.77
C SER A 48 -1.10 -14.07 4.85
N ARG A 49 -1.29 -13.52 3.64
CA ARG A 49 -0.20 -13.32 2.68
C ARG A 49 0.78 -12.27 3.16
N THR A 50 0.34 -11.20 3.81
CA THR A 50 1.17 -10.01 4.10
C THR A 50 1.45 -9.76 5.58
N VAL A 51 1.01 -10.66 6.48
CA VAL A 51 1.25 -10.55 7.92
C VAL A 51 2.74 -10.58 8.27
N MET A 52 3.14 -9.67 9.14
CA MET A 52 4.49 -9.51 9.64
C MET A 52 4.44 -9.49 11.17
N ASP A 53 5.33 -10.25 11.80
CA ASP A 53 5.41 -10.37 13.25
C ASP A 53 6.52 -9.46 13.80
N TYR A 54 6.13 -8.34 14.43
CA TYR A 54 7.06 -7.35 14.97
C TYR A 54 7.48 -7.69 16.41
N SER A 55 6.98 -8.77 17.01
CA SER A 55 7.28 -9.14 18.40
C SER A 55 8.75 -9.50 18.64
N VAL A 56 9.47 -9.91 17.60
CA VAL A 56 10.89 -10.27 17.67
C VAL A 56 11.78 -9.07 17.99
N ALA A 57 11.39 -7.88 17.53
CA ALA A 57 12.09 -6.62 17.85
C ALA A 57 11.68 -6.06 19.23
N ALA A 58 10.67 -6.63 19.87
CA ALA A 58 10.16 -6.17 21.14
C ALA A 58 11.09 -6.63 22.28
N GLY A 59 11.52 -5.68 23.12
CA GLY A 59 12.34 -5.99 24.30
C GLY A 59 11.66 -6.98 25.25
N ALA A 60 12.43 -7.55 26.19
CA ALA A 60 11.92 -8.51 27.19
C ALA A 60 10.83 -7.94 28.13
N THR A 61 10.55 -6.64 28.06
CA THR A 61 9.58 -5.92 28.90
C THR A 61 8.12 -6.12 28.50
N PHE A 62 7.84 -6.69 27.32
CA PHE A 62 6.47 -6.90 26.83
C PHE A 62 5.94 -8.30 27.16
N THR A 63 4.67 -8.38 27.57
CA THR A 63 3.99 -9.66 27.84
C THR A 63 3.73 -10.45 26.54
N GLY A 64 3.42 -11.75 26.65
CA GLY A 64 3.08 -12.59 25.49
C GLY A 64 1.89 -12.05 24.68
N ASP A 65 0.87 -11.54 25.38
CA ASP A 65 -0.32 -10.97 24.74
C ASP A 65 0.00 -9.66 24.02
N GLN A 66 0.83 -8.81 24.62
CA GLN A 66 1.32 -7.58 23.97
C GLN A 66 2.12 -7.90 22.71
N LYS A 67 2.91 -8.98 22.72
CA LYS A 67 3.67 -9.43 21.56
C LYS A 67 2.77 -9.95 20.44
N ASN A 68 1.67 -10.63 20.75
CA ASN A 68 0.71 -11.09 19.73
C ASN A 68 0.01 -9.92 19.00
N LEU A 69 -0.21 -8.81 19.70
CA LEU A 69 -0.77 -7.57 19.14
C LEU A 69 0.21 -6.81 18.24
N MET A 70 1.49 -7.17 18.25
CA MET A 70 2.50 -6.59 17.37
C MET A 70 2.51 -7.24 15.98
N LYS A 71 1.43 -7.91 15.57
CA LYS A 71 1.26 -8.42 14.20
C LYS A 71 0.49 -7.39 13.38
N THR A 72 1.01 -7.05 12.20
CA THR A 72 0.28 -6.23 11.24
C THR A 72 0.44 -6.77 9.84
N SER A 73 -0.35 -6.28 8.90
CA SER A 73 -0.37 -6.72 7.51
C SER A 73 -0.79 -5.56 6.60
N LEU A 74 -0.88 -5.81 5.30
CA LEU A 74 -1.43 -4.84 4.34
C LEU A 74 -2.96 -4.89 4.25
N ALA A 75 -3.64 -5.51 5.23
CA ALA A 75 -5.10 -5.58 5.27
C ALA A 75 -5.74 -4.18 5.18
N LEU A 76 -6.85 -4.05 4.44
CA LEU A 76 -7.44 -2.74 4.12
C LEU A 76 -7.64 -1.80 5.32
N PRO A 77 -8.15 -2.25 6.49
CA PRO A 77 -8.33 -1.37 7.65
C PRO A 77 -7.03 -0.94 8.35
N GLN A 78 -5.89 -1.56 8.04
CA GLN A 78 -4.59 -1.24 8.66
C GLN A 78 -3.88 -0.06 7.98
N TRP A 79 -4.38 0.41 6.84
CA TRP A 79 -3.84 1.56 6.13
C TRP A 79 -4.14 2.86 6.87
N GLU A 80 -3.17 3.78 6.87
CA GLU A 80 -3.27 5.05 7.59
C GLU A 80 -3.41 6.22 6.63
N VAL A 81 -4.25 7.19 7.01
CA VAL A 81 -4.31 8.50 6.37
C VAL A 81 -3.45 9.48 7.15
N VAL A 82 -2.38 9.97 6.53
CA VAL A 82 -1.46 10.95 7.09
C VAL A 82 -1.73 12.31 6.45
N LEU A 83 -2.35 13.19 7.22
CA LEU A 83 -2.60 14.58 6.84
C LEU A 83 -1.33 15.44 6.99
N ASN A 84 -1.14 16.38 6.07
CA ASN A 84 -0.12 17.42 6.26
C ASN A 84 -0.48 18.38 7.39
N SER A 85 0.51 19.16 7.85
CA SER A 85 0.35 20.07 8.99
C SER A 85 -0.81 21.06 8.83
N SER A 86 -1.09 21.55 7.61
CA SER A 86 -2.20 22.48 7.34
C SER A 86 -3.59 21.83 7.36
N ALA A 87 -3.68 20.51 7.26
CA ALA A 87 -4.92 19.74 7.34
C ALA A 87 -5.10 19.02 8.69
N LYS A 88 -4.04 18.97 9.51
CA LYS A 88 -4.01 18.16 10.72
C LYS A 88 -4.68 18.89 11.90
N ASN A 89 -5.86 18.42 12.27
CA ASN A 89 -6.52 18.74 13.53
C ASN A 89 -7.11 17.44 14.14
N PRO A 90 -7.46 17.41 15.44
CA PRO A 90 -7.93 16.19 16.11
C PRO A 90 -9.15 15.54 15.42
N VAL A 91 -10.10 16.36 14.97
CA VAL A 91 -11.32 15.89 14.31
C VAL A 91 -11.00 15.29 12.94
N SER A 92 -10.20 15.98 12.14
CA SER A 92 -9.76 15.52 10.83
C SER A 92 -8.95 14.23 10.92
N VAL A 93 -8.09 14.09 11.92
CA VAL A 93 -7.31 12.86 12.15
C VAL A 93 -8.22 11.71 12.58
N ALA A 94 -9.20 11.96 13.47
CA ALA A 94 -10.11 10.92 13.95
C ALA A 94 -11.07 10.41 12.85
N LEU A 95 -11.50 11.27 11.94
CA LEU A 95 -12.45 10.92 10.89
C LEU A 95 -11.80 10.46 9.58
N SER A 96 -10.50 10.72 9.39
CA SER A 96 -9.76 10.24 8.22
C SER A 96 -9.31 8.80 8.44
N GLN A 97 -9.95 7.86 7.73
CA GLN A 97 -9.74 6.44 7.91
C GLN A 97 -9.83 5.67 6.59
N VAL A 98 -9.26 4.47 6.58
CA VAL A 98 -9.38 3.52 5.48
C VAL A 98 -10.25 2.36 5.94
N VAL A 99 -11.18 1.93 5.08
CA VAL A 99 -12.12 0.85 5.35
C VAL A 99 -12.14 -0.12 4.17
N ALA A 100 -12.46 -1.39 4.45
CA ALA A 100 -12.82 -2.34 3.41
C ALA A 100 -14.22 -1.96 2.88
N ALA A 101 -14.29 -1.54 1.62
CA ALA A 101 -15.53 -1.12 0.99
C ALA A 101 -16.06 -2.23 0.08
N PRO A 102 -17.21 -2.85 0.40
CA PRO A 102 -17.79 -3.88 -0.45
C PRO A 102 -18.34 -3.28 -1.75
N VAL A 103 -17.92 -3.83 -2.88
CA VAL A 103 -18.48 -3.49 -4.18
C VAL A 103 -19.77 -4.29 -4.38
N LYS A 104 -20.87 -3.60 -4.74
CA LYS A 104 -22.16 -4.24 -4.97
C LYS A 104 -22.03 -5.42 -5.95
N GLU A 105 -22.67 -6.55 -5.66
CA GLU A 105 -22.67 -7.72 -6.55
C GLU A 105 -23.31 -7.42 -7.90
N SER A 106 -24.28 -6.50 -7.94
CA SER A 106 -24.94 -6.05 -9.17
C SER A 106 -24.16 -5.01 -9.96
N ALA A 107 -22.95 -4.63 -9.52
CA ALA A 107 -22.14 -3.65 -10.23
C ALA A 107 -21.58 -4.26 -11.54
N ASP A 108 -21.62 -3.49 -12.62
CA ASP A 108 -21.05 -3.88 -13.92
C ASP A 108 -19.53 -3.65 -13.94
N VAL A 109 -18.83 -4.34 -13.05
CA VAL A 109 -17.36 -4.28 -12.93
C VAL A 109 -16.79 -5.68 -12.64
N PRO A 110 -15.57 -6.02 -13.11
CA PRO A 110 -14.98 -7.37 -12.95
C PRO A 110 -14.72 -7.81 -11.50
N PHE A 111 -14.91 -6.93 -10.54
CA PHE A 111 -14.63 -7.13 -9.11
C PHE A 111 -15.88 -6.89 -8.25
N ALA A 112 -17.06 -7.01 -8.84
CA ALA A 112 -18.32 -7.02 -8.12
C ALA A 112 -18.32 -8.11 -7.03
N GLY A 113 -18.85 -7.79 -5.84
CA GLY A 113 -18.83 -8.67 -4.68
C GLY A 113 -17.50 -8.75 -3.92
N LYS A 114 -16.42 -8.11 -4.42
CA LYS A 114 -15.14 -8.01 -3.69
C LYS A 114 -15.06 -6.72 -2.89
N ASN A 115 -14.20 -6.70 -1.88
CA ASN A 115 -13.85 -5.47 -1.19
C ASN A 115 -12.74 -4.72 -1.94
N VAL A 116 -12.83 -3.40 -1.90
CA VAL A 116 -11.80 -2.47 -2.40
C VAL A 116 -11.40 -1.52 -1.28
N MET A 117 -10.30 -0.79 -1.47
CA MET A 117 -9.88 0.23 -0.52
C MET A 117 -10.85 1.42 -0.58
N GLY A 118 -11.63 1.63 0.49
CA GLY A 118 -12.40 2.85 0.69
C GLY A 118 -11.64 3.81 1.59
N VAL A 119 -11.46 5.05 1.16
CA VAL A 119 -10.74 6.08 1.92
C VAL A 119 -11.67 7.23 2.22
N ARG A 120 -11.72 7.64 3.48
CA ARG A 120 -12.27 8.92 3.91
C ARG A 120 -11.12 9.84 4.34
N VAL A 121 -11.10 11.06 3.84
CA VAL A 121 -10.17 12.10 4.26
C VAL A 121 -10.97 13.35 4.61
N MET A 122 -10.86 13.81 5.85
CA MET A 122 -11.49 15.07 6.25
C MET A 122 -10.52 16.23 6.05
N PHE A 123 -10.65 16.90 4.90
CA PHE A 123 -9.91 18.12 4.63
C PHE A 123 -10.49 19.32 5.40
N PRO A 124 -9.66 20.30 5.77
CA PRO A 124 -10.16 21.47 6.46
C PRO A 124 -10.97 22.37 5.51
N THR A 125 -11.97 23.07 6.05
CA THR A 125 -12.89 23.92 5.27
C THR A 125 -12.33 25.31 4.93
N TRP A 126 -11.27 25.75 5.63
CA TRP A 126 -10.61 27.02 5.34
C TRP A 126 -9.78 26.99 4.04
N THR A 127 -9.44 28.16 3.52
CA THR A 127 -8.75 28.34 2.23
C THR A 127 -7.24 28.08 2.31
N ASN A 128 -6.85 26.83 2.60
CA ASN A 128 -5.47 26.40 2.66
C ASN A 128 -5.24 25.17 1.78
N ASN A 129 -4.10 25.11 1.09
CA ASN A 129 -3.68 23.89 0.41
C ASN A 129 -3.50 22.77 1.44
N ALA A 130 -4.11 21.62 1.15
CA ALA A 130 -4.12 20.46 2.03
C ALA A 130 -3.76 19.22 1.23
N ASN A 131 -3.07 18.28 1.85
CA ASN A 131 -2.86 16.97 1.25
C ASN A 131 -2.92 15.87 2.29
N ALA A 132 -3.29 14.69 1.81
CA ALA A 132 -3.38 13.48 2.60
C ALA A 132 -2.61 12.39 1.89
N ARG A 133 -1.72 11.72 2.62
CA ARG A 133 -1.04 10.50 2.16
C ARG A 133 -1.78 9.29 2.70
N ILE A 134 -2.13 8.36 1.84
CA ILE A 134 -2.73 7.08 2.20
C ILE A 134 -1.60 6.05 2.10
N VAL A 135 -1.13 5.58 3.25
CA VAL A 135 0.10 4.78 3.35
C VAL A 135 -0.18 3.45 4.05
N PRO A 136 0.53 2.37 3.69
CA PRO A 136 0.45 1.12 4.42
C PRO A 136 0.98 1.29 5.84
N ALA A 137 0.65 0.34 6.73
CA ALA A 137 1.11 0.34 8.11
C ALA A 137 2.65 0.34 8.20
N PHE A 138 3.33 -0.36 7.29
CA PHE A 138 4.79 -0.50 7.22
C PHE A 138 5.31 -0.31 5.78
N ASP A 139 6.59 0.03 5.62
CA ASP A 139 7.24 0.08 4.30
C ASP A 139 7.33 -1.33 3.73
N ILE A 140 6.79 -1.55 2.52
CA ILE A 140 6.71 -2.87 1.91
C ILE A 140 8.13 -3.37 1.60
N PRO A 141 8.57 -4.52 2.16
CA PRO A 141 9.89 -5.05 1.89
C PRO A 141 9.92 -5.79 0.55
N ALA A 142 10.97 -5.53 -0.24
CA ALA A 142 11.09 -6.09 -1.58
C ALA A 142 11.64 -7.53 -1.63
N TYR A 143 12.30 -7.97 -0.55
CA TYR A 143 13.06 -9.22 -0.49
C TYR A 143 12.60 -10.17 0.63
N GLU A 144 11.43 -9.96 1.20
CA GLU A 144 10.87 -10.90 2.18
C GLU A 144 10.55 -12.23 1.48
N PRO A 145 11.13 -13.36 1.91
CA PRO A 145 10.92 -14.64 1.24
C PRO A 145 9.46 -15.08 1.31
N LEU A 146 9.00 -15.74 0.26
CA LEU A 146 7.67 -16.33 0.23
C LEU A 146 7.57 -17.44 1.30
N ALA A 147 6.67 -17.25 2.26
CA ALA A 147 6.36 -18.22 3.29
C ALA A 147 4.89 -18.15 3.68
N ASP A 148 4.24 -19.30 3.84
CA ASP A 148 2.86 -19.36 4.30
C ASP A 148 2.77 -18.98 5.79
N ALA A 149 1.64 -18.35 6.15
CA ALA A 149 1.30 -18.05 7.53
C ALA A 149 0.28 -19.07 8.04
N ASP A 150 0.39 -19.45 9.31
CA ASP A 150 -0.68 -20.17 10.01
C ASP A 150 -1.87 -19.25 10.34
N GLU A 151 -2.94 -19.81 10.92
CA GLU A 151 -4.16 -19.09 11.34
C GLU A 151 -3.88 -17.94 12.34
N ASN A 152 -2.74 -18.01 13.02
CA ASN A 152 -2.27 -17.01 13.98
C ASN A 152 -1.27 -16.03 13.36
N GLY A 153 -1.06 -16.07 12.05
CA GLY A 153 -0.15 -15.18 11.33
C GLY A 153 1.34 -15.47 11.54
N LYS A 154 1.70 -16.64 12.07
CA LYS A 154 3.11 -17.04 12.26
C LYS A 154 3.64 -17.66 10.96
N ARG A 155 4.78 -17.16 10.50
CA ARG A 155 5.43 -17.63 9.26
C ARG A 155 6.06 -19.00 9.42
N GLN A 156 5.79 -19.86 8.45
CA GLN A 156 6.42 -21.17 8.31
C GLN A 156 7.73 -21.06 7.51
N GLN A 157 8.51 -22.16 7.44
CA GLN A 157 9.67 -22.17 6.57
C GLN A 157 9.22 -22.27 5.09
N PRO A 158 9.86 -21.52 4.17
CA PRO A 158 9.58 -21.65 2.74
C PRO A 158 9.76 -23.08 2.25
N THR A 159 8.81 -23.58 1.48
CA THR A 159 8.95 -24.85 0.74
C THR A 159 9.91 -24.69 -0.44
N ASP A 160 10.42 -25.80 -0.98
CA ASP A 160 11.37 -25.77 -2.11
C ASP A 160 10.80 -25.07 -3.37
N GLU A 161 9.47 -25.11 -3.58
CA GLU A 161 8.79 -24.42 -4.69
C GLU A 161 8.61 -22.90 -4.48
N GLN A 162 8.76 -22.44 -3.24
CA GLN A 162 8.63 -21.04 -2.83
C GLN A 162 9.99 -20.34 -2.77
N LYS A 163 11.09 -21.09 -2.78
CA LYS A 163 12.44 -20.53 -2.84
C LYS A 163 12.62 -19.67 -4.10
N GLY A 164 13.23 -18.50 -3.93
CA GLY A 164 13.44 -17.52 -5.00
C GLY A 164 12.24 -16.61 -5.31
N LYS A 165 11.07 -16.84 -4.70
CA LYS A 165 9.90 -15.96 -4.78
C LYS A 165 9.79 -15.10 -3.53
N TYR A 166 9.12 -13.95 -3.67
CA TYR A 166 8.99 -13.00 -2.57
C TYR A 166 7.53 -12.79 -2.14
N LEU A 167 7.36 -12.31 -0.92
CA LEU A 167 6.06 -12.21 -0.27
C LEU A 167 5.14 -11.17 -0.93
N PHE A 168 5.73 -10.05 -1.36
CA PHE A 168 4.98 -8.86 -1.84
C PHE A 168 4.93 -8.73 -3.36
N GLU A 169 5.26 -9.79 -4.10
CA GLU A 169 5.10 -9.86 -5.56
C GLU A 169 3.63 -10.16 -5.95
N ASP A 170 3.33 -10.22 -7.25
CA ASP A 170 2.02 -10.67 -7.78
C ASP A 170 0.79 -9.88 -7.31
N GLY A 171 0.94 -8.56 -7.11
CA GLY A 171 -0.16 -7.68 -6.71
C GLY A 171 -0.18 -7.31 -5.23
N TYR A 172 0.88 -7.63 -4.47
CA TYR A 172 1.00 -7.30 -3.05
C TYR A 172 1.94 -6.10 -2.76
N GLY A 173 2.36 -5.35 -3.78
CA GLY A 173 3.03 -4.05 -3.62
C GLY A 173 4.43 -3.92 -4.22
N VAL A 174 5.02 -5.00 -4.76
CA VAL A 174 6.37 -5.00 -5.35
C VAL A 174 6.37 -5.63 -6.74
N VAL A 175 7.03 -4.97 -7.69
CA VAL A 175 7.32 -5.53 -9.01
C VAL A 175 8.83 -5.52 -9.21
N ARG A 176 9.40 -6.69 -9.48
CA ARG A 176 10.84 -6.86 -9.73
C ARG A 176 11.19 -6.74 -11.21
N ASN A 177 12.49 -6.58 -11.44
CA ASN A 177 13.08 -6.42 -12.77
C ASN A 177 12.53 -5.21 -13.54
N VAL A 178 12.25 -4.12 -12.82
CA VAL A 178 11.71 -2.88 -13.38
C VAL A 178 12.84 -1.98 -13.84
N GLY A 179 12.97 -1.79 -15.16
CA GLY A 179 13.85 -0.79 -15.76
C GLY A 179 13.16 0.56 -15.83
N THR A 180 12.91 1.05 -17.05
CA THR A 180 12.19 2.31 -17.25
C THR A 180 10.68 2.08 -17.24
N ILE A 181 9.96 2.77 -16.35
CA ILE A 181 8.50 2.79 -16.36
C ILE A 181 8.02 3.60 -17.56
N LYS A 182 7.18 3.00 -18.39
CA LYS A 182 6.53 3.63 -19.55
C LYS A 182 5.22 4.31 -19.13
N SER A 183 4.42 3.63 -18.33
CA SER A 183 3.17 4.17 -17.81
C SER A 183 2.76 3.52 -16.49
N ILE A 184 1.95 4.25 -15.74
CA ILE A 184 1.32 3.81 -14.50
C ILE A 184 -0.18 4.00 -14.69
N SER A 185 -0.97 3.03 -14.27
CA SER A 185 -2.43 3.15 -14.26
C SER A 185 -2.97 2.91 -12.86
N CYS A 186 -4.03 3.62 -12.50
CA CYS A 186 -4.74 3.45 -11.24
C CYS A 186 -6.24 3.41 -11.51
N THR A 187 -6.91 2.35 -11.05
CA THR A 187 -8.36 2.22 -11.14
C THR A 187 -8.99 2.75 -9.86
N THR A 188 -9.75 3.84 -9.98
CA THR A 188 -10.36 4.53 -8.84
C THR A 188 -11.80 4.97 -9.17
N MET A 189 -12.64 5.08 -8.15
CA MET A 189 -13.99 5.62 -8.28
C MET A 189 -13.99 7.10 -7.88
N GLY A 190 -14.42 7.95 -8.81
CA GLY A 190 -14.60 9.38 -8.58
C GLY A 190 -15.99 9.70 -8.04
N MET A 191 -16.08 10.80 -7.31
CA MET A 191 -17.33 11.38 -6.79
C MET A 191 -17.39 12.89 -7.08
N ASN A 192 -16.84 13.32 -8.23
CA ASN A 192 -16.72 14.71 -8.66
C ASN A 192 -15.92 15.62 -7.72
N PHE A 193 -14.95 15.07 -6.98
CA PHE A 193 -14.04 15.87 -6.18
C PHE A 193 -12.93 16.47 -7.06
N PRO A 194 -12.72 17.80 -7.09
CA PRO A 194 -11.65 18.41 -7.89
C PRO A 194 -10.30 18.29 -7.17
N HIS A 195 -9.91 17.09 -6.76
CA HIS A 195 -8.66 16.85 -6.04
C HIS A 195 -7.70 16.08 -6.92
N ALA A 196 -6.42 16.46 -6.88
CA ALA A 196 -5.39 15.80 -7.65
C ALA A 196 -4.95 14.51 -6.95
N LEU A 197 -4.92 13.41 -7.70
CA LEU A 197 -4.43 12.11 -7.22
C LEU A 197 -2.99 11.89 -7.68
N TYR A 198 -2.14 11.48 -6.74
CA TYR A 198 -0.79 11.00 -7.02
C TYR A 198 -0.62 9.56 -6.57
N VAL A 199 0.06 8.76 -7.39
CA VAL A 199 0.60 7.46 -6.99
C VAL A 199 2.04 7.67 -6.49
N LEU A 200 2.37 7.10 -5.35
CA LEU A 200 3.70 7.16 -4.74
C LEU A 200 4.40 5.83 -4.98
N LEU A 201 5.51 5.86 -5.73
CA LEU A 201 6.37 4.69 -5.91
C LEU A 201 7.75 4.97 -5.34
N LYS A 202 8.39 3.94 -4.81
CA LYS A 202 9.78 3.99 -4.35
C LYS A 202 10.61 2.99 -5.15
N ASP A 203 11.83 3.37 -5.48
CA ASP A 203 12.76 2.53 -6.23
C ASP A 203 13.72 1.75 -5.32
N ALA A 204 14.61 0.97 -5.94
CA ALA A 204 15.65 0.21 -5.25
C ALA A 204 16.70 1.08 -4.52
N ASP A 205 16.84 2.35 -4.89
CA ASP A 205 17.71 3.31 -4.18
C ASP A 205 17.00 3.97 -2.99
N GLY A 206 15.72 3.67 -2.78
CA GLY A 206 14.91 4.25 -1.72
C GLY A 206 14.38 5.65 -2.03
N VAL A 207 14.45 6.10 -3.28
CA VAL A 207 13.92 7.39 -3.71
C VAL A 207 12.42 7.26 -3.98
N GLU A 208 11.61 7.99 -3.22
CA GLU A 208 10.17 8.11 -3.44
C GLU A 208 9.88 9.15 -4.53
N ARG A 209 9.10 8.76 -5.54
CA ARG A 209 8.62 9.63 -6.62
C ARG A 209 7.09 9.68 -6.61
N ARG A 210 6.56 10.85 -6.97
CA ARG A 210 5.12 11.11 -7.04
C ARG A 210 4.70 11.26 -8.49
N TYR A 211 3.72 10.45 -8.92
CA TYR A 211 3.22 10.44 -10.28
C TYR A 211 1.81 11.00 -10.30
N LEU A 212 1.60 12.15 -10.95
CA LEU A 212 0.30 12.81 -11.05
C LEU A 212 -0.60 12.00 -12.00
N MET A 213 -1.64 11.38 -11.45
CA MET A 213 -2.61 10.60 -12.23
C MET A 213 -3.67 11.47 -12.90
N GLY A 214 -3.87 12.69 -12.38
CA GLY A 214 -4.90 13.64 -12.80
C GLY A 214 -5.85 13.98 -11.66
N ASP A 215 -6.95 14.64 -12.00
CA ASP A 215 -7.96 15.06 -11.03
C ASP A 215 -9.10 14.02 -10.88
N LEU A 216 -9.68 13.97 -9.70
CA LEU A 216 -10.81 13.10 -9.34
C LEU A 216 -12.18 13.69 -9.71
N TYR A 217 -12.20 14.65 -10.65
CA TYR A 217 -13.40 15.37 -11.10
C TYR A 217 -14.17 14.55 -12.16
N PHE A 218 -14.66 13.39 -11.74
CA PHE A 218 -15.54 12.52 -12.51
C PHE A 218 -16.40 11.69 -11.56
N ASP A 219 -17.45 11.07 -12.10
CA ASP A 219 -18.34 10.18 -11.36
C ASP A 219 -18.19 8.74 -11.84
N GLY A 220 -18.18 7.79 -10.91
CA GLY A 220 -18.05 6.36 -11.19
C GLY A 220 -16.61 5.87 -11.36
N TRP A 221 -16.48 4.61 -11.76
CA TRP A 221 -15.19 3.93 -11.93
C TRP A 221 -14.46 4.40 -13.18
N LYS A 222 -13.18 4.77 -13.01
CA LYS A 222 -12.31 5.16 -14.11
C LYS A 222 -10.88 4.69 -13.87
N THR A 223 -10.21 4.33 -14.95
CA THR A 223 -8.76 4.10 -14.93
C THR A 223 -8.05 5.38 -15.33
N LEU A 224 -7.28 5.95 -14.41
CA LEU A 224 -6.38 7.06 -14.66
C LEU A 224 -5.03 6.51 -15.12
N VAL A 225 -4.42 7.14 -16.12
CA VAL A 225 -3.15 6.68 -16.70
C VAL A 225 -2.17 7.85 -16.72
N TRP A 226 -1.04 7.66 -16.06
CA TRP A 226 0.13 8.51 -16.20
C TRP A 226 1.06 7.89 -17.24
N ASN A 227 1.39 8.66 -18.29
CA ASN A 227 2.39 8.26 -19.28
C ASN A 227 3.69 9.00 -18.99
N ASN A 228 4.81 8.28 -19.03
CA ASN A 228 6.11 8.87 -18.79
C ASN A 228 6.50 9.80 -19.96
N PRO A 229 6.60 11.13 -19.75
CA PRO A 229 6.95 12.06 -20.81
C PRO A 229 8.39 11.88 -21.29
N ASP A 230 9.27 11.35 -20.43
CA ASP A 230 10.68 11.13 -20.72
C ASP A 230 10.95 9.72 -21.27
N TYR A 231 9.88 8.96 -21.61
CA TYR A 231 10.05 7.64 -22.18
C TYR A 231 10.53 7.71 -23.63
N ILE A 232 11.80 7.34 -23.83
CA ILE A 232 12.41 7.24 -25.15
C ILE A 232 11.97 5.94 -25.80
N SER A 233 11.14 6.00 -26.84
CA SER A 233 10.68 4.82 -27.59
C SER A 233 11.75 4.25 -28.52
N ASP A 234 12.63 5.10 -29.09
CA ASP A 234 13.69 4.66 -30.00
C ASP A 234 14.94 4.20 -29.25
N VAL A 235 15.23 2.90 -29.32
CA VAL A 235 16.39 2.24 -28.69
C VAL A 235 17.71 2.90 -29.07
N ARG A 236 17.85 3.44 -30.29
CA ARG A 236 19.12 4.05 -30.76
C ARG A 236 19.47 5.34 -30.03
N THR A 237 18.46 6.00 -29.47
CA THR A 237 18.61 7.25 -28.72
C THR A 237 18.65 7.03 -27.21
N ARG A 238 18.51 5.78 -26.75
CA ARG A 238 18.60 5.42 -25.34
C ARG A 238 20.04 5.37 -24.89
N GLU A 239 20.31 5.94 -23.72
CA GLU A 239 21.57 5.74 -23.03
C GLU A 239 21.55 4.35 -22.35
N ILE A 240 22.37 3.43 -22.84
CA ILE A 240 22.51 2.09 -22.24
C ILE A 240 23.44 2.20 -21.04
N ARG A 241 22.87 2.22 -19.83
CA ARG A 241 23.64 2.19 -18.59
C ARG A 241 23.72 0.76 -18.06
N VAL A 242 24.93 0.24 -17.94
CA VAL A 242 25.21 -1.06 -17.32
C VAL A 242 25.57 -0.82 -15.86
N TYR A 243 24.72 -1.27 -14.95
CA TYR A 243 24.98 -1.23 -13.51
C TYR A 243 25.40 -2.63 -13.02
N PRO A 244 26.29 -2.72 -12.01
CA PRO A 244 26.53 -3.98 -11.32
C PRO A 244 25.22 -4.48 -10.68
N ILE A 245 24.81 -5.70 -11.02
CA ILE A 245 23.55 -6.30 -10.55
C ILE A 245 23.68 -6.81 -9.11
N TYR A 246 24.86 -7.26 -8.68
CA TYR A 246 25.13 -7.73 -7.32
C TYR A 246 26.32 -6.96 -6.72
N PRO A 247 26.28 -6.52 -5.44
CA PRO A 247 25.24 -6.73 -4.41
C PRO A 247 24.13 -5.66 -4.39
N ARG A 248 23.92 -4.93 -5.50
CA ARG A 248 22.89 -3.87 -5.56
C ARG A 248 21.47 -4.43 -5.66
N GLY A 249 21.33 -5.64 -6.21
CA GLY A 249 20.07 -6.32 -6.45
C GLY A 249 19.44 -5.97 -7.79
N ILE A 250 18.45 -6.78 -8.18
CA ILE A 250 17.64 -6.52 -9.38
C ILE A 250 16.77 -5.29 -9.10
N PRO A 251 16.74 -4.28 -10.00
CA PRO A 251 15.88 -3.13 -9.87
C PRO A 251 14.41 -3.51 -9.68
N TYR A 252 13.72 -2.81 -8.78
CA TYR A 252 12.30 -3.02 -8.49
C TYR A 252 11.59 -1.68 -8.33
N ALA A 253 10.27 -1.71 -8.52
CA ALA A 253 9.38 -0.63 -8.13
C ALA A 253 8.47 -1.14 -7.02
N LYS A 254 8.35 -0.37 -5.95
CA LYS A 254 7.44 -0.68 -4.84
C LYS A 254 6.41 0.41 -4.64
N PHE A 255 5.20 0.01 -4.26
CA PHE A 255 4.11 0.90 -3.94
C PHE A 255 4.29 1.46 -2.52
N THR A 256 4.26 2.78 -2.38
CA THR A 256 4.35 3.44 -1.08
C THR A 256 3.00 3.98 -0.61
N GLY A 257 2.06 4.22 -1.53
CA GLY A 257 0.76 4.77 -1.19
C GLY A 257 0.19 5.72 -2.24
N PHE A 258 -0.88 6.40 -1.86
CA PHE A 258 -1.46 7.48 -2.64
C PHE A 258 -1.23 8.81 -1.93
N GLN A 259 -1.27 9.90 -2.69
CA GLN A 259 -1.39 11.24 -2.12
C GLN A 259 -2.53 11.98 -2.83
N VAL A 260 -3.51 12.46 -2.05
CA VAL A 260 -4.62 13.29 -2.54
C VAL A 260 -4.34 14.72 -2.14
N CYS A 261 -4.37 15.63 -3.12
CA CYS A 261 -4.14 17.06 -2.91
C CYS A 261 -5.42 17.86 -3.15
N ARG A 262 -5.78 18.67 -2.17
CA ARG A 262 -6.84 19.67 -2.26
C ARG A 262 -6.23 21.06 -2.42
N ASP A 263 -6.66 21.77 -3.45
CA ASP A 263 -6.36 23.19 -3.64
C ASP A 263 -7.13 24.07 -2.63
N ALA A 264 -6.53 25.19 -2.23
CA ALA A 264 -7.12 26.15 -1.31
C ALA A 264 -8.47 26.72 -1.80
N ASN A 265 -8.69 26.80 -3.12
CA ASN A 265 -9.91 27.33 -3.72
C ASN A 265 -11.06 26.31 -3.78
N HIS A 266 -10.77 25.04 -3.55
CA HIS A 266 -11.81 24.00 -3.57
C HIS A 266 -12.52 23.94 -2.22
N ILE A 267 -13.73 23.38 -2.19
CA ILE A 267 -14.45 23.17 -0.93
C ILE A 267 -13.73 22.06 -0.15
N GLY A 268 -13.54 22.28 1.16
CA GLY A 268 -12.99 21.28 2.09
C GLY A 268 -14.06 20.32 2.60
N SER A 269 -13.83 19.70 3.76
CA SER A 269 -14.67 18.65 4.36
C SER A 269 -14.33 17.23 3.89
N ASP A 270 -15.30 16.32 3.97
CA ASP A 270 -15.14 14.90 3.67
C ASP A 270 -14.88 14.65 2.18
N PHE A 271 -13.67 14.22 1.88
CA PHE A 271 -13.33 13.54 0.64
C PHE A 271 -13.52 12.04 0.82
N ILE A 272 -14.19 11.41 -0.14
CA ILE A 272 -14.35 9.95 -0.19
C ILE A 272 -13.80 9.48 -1.55
N GLY A 273 -12.95 8.45 -1.51
CA GLY A 273 -12.41 7.82 -2.71
C GLY A 273 -12.30 6.32 -2.55
N TYR A 274 -12.42 5.60 -3.66
CA TYR A 274 -12.24 4.14 -3.70
C TYR A 274 -11.13 3.76 -4.67
N PHE A 275 -10.28 2.81 -4.29
CA PHE A 275 -9.14 2.37 -5.10
C PHE A 275 -9.17 0.84 -5.26
N LYS A 276 -9.08 0.38 -6.51
CA LYS A 276 -9.07 -1.05 -6.85
C LYS A 276 -7.65 -1.55 -7.05
N ASP A 277 -6.90 -0.98 -7.99
CA ASP A 277 -5.54 -1.41 -8.29
C ASP A 277 -4.63 -0.28 -8.77
N VAL A 278 -3.34 -0.58 -8.74
CA VAL A 278 -2.32 0.14 -9.49
C VAL A 278 -1.56 -0.87 -10.35
N LYS A 279 -1.41 -0.56 -11.63
CA LYS A 279 -0.64 -1.35 -12.58
C LYS A 279 0.46 -0.52 -13.21
N VAL A 280 1.54 -1.16 -13.61
CA VAL A 280 2.68 -0.52 -14.24
C VAL A 280 3.02 -1.22 -15.55
N ILE A 281 3.32 -0.42 -16.58
CA ILE A 281 3.92 -0.90 -17.81
C ILE A 281 5.36 -0.42 -17.83
N TYR A 282 6.30 -1.34 -18.00
CA TYR A 282 7.72 -1.06 -17.87
C TYR A 282 8.55 -1.91 -18.82
N ASP A 283 9.76 -1.42 -19.08
CA ASP A 283 10.81 -2.17 -19.75
C ASP A 283 11.55 -3.03 -18.72
N LEU A 284 11.89 -4.26 -19.08
CA LEU A 284 12.69 -5.12 -18.20
C LEU A 284 14.10 -4.55 -18.00
N ALA A 285 14.56 -4.49 -16.76
CA ALA A 285 15.93 -4.06 -16.46
C ALA A 285 16.97 -5.06 -16.98
N VAL A 286 16.64 -6.35 -16.94
CA VAL A 286 17.46 -7.45 -17.45
C VAL A 286 16.56 -8.38 -18.27
N LEU A 287 17.00 -8.78 -19.46
CA LEU A 287 16.23 -9.60 -20.39
C LEU A 287 16.01 -11.03 -19.87
N THR A 288 17.01 -11.59 -19.18
CA THR A 288 17.00 -12.94 -18.61
C THR A 288 17.52 -12.88 -17.18
N SER A 289 16.73 -13.34 -16.22
CA SER A 289 17.14 -13.47 -14.82
C SER A 289 17.78 -14.82 -14.51
N ASP A 290 17.68 -15.80 -15.40
CA ASP A 290 18.33 -17.11 -15.24
C ASP A 290 19.85 -16.91 -15.25
N ARG A 291 20.43 -17.03 -14.06
CA ARG A 291 21.87 -17.11 -13.86
C ARG A 291 22.21 -18.54 -13.50
N ASP A 292 23.37 -18.99 -13.96
CA ASP A 292 23.91 -20.30 -13.58
C ASP A 292 24.22 -20.39 -12.07
N ILE A 293 24.31 -19.25 -11.39
CA ILE A 293 24.62 -19.12 -9.97
C ILE A 293 23.56 -18.21 -9.33
N ASP A 294 22.92 -18.70 -8.26
CA ASP A 294 22.13 -17.86 -7.36
C ASP A 294 23.06 -17.14 -6.39
N ASP A 295 23.47 -15.92 -6.79
CA ASP A 295 24.36 -15.08 -5.98
C ASP A 295 23.79 -14.76 -4.60
N GLU A 296 22.46 -14.64 -4.47
CA GLU A 296 21.83 -14.29 -3.20
C GLU A 296 21.74 -15.50 -2.27
N ASP A 297 21.44 -16.69 -2.79
CA ASP A 297 21.49 -17.92 -2.01
C ASP A 297 22.92 -18.22 -1.51
N LEU A 298 23.94 -17.93 -2.35
CA LEU A 298 25.34 -18.16 -1.99
C LEU A 298 25.87 -17.15 -0.95
N TRP A 299 25.59 -15.86 -1.14
CA TRP A 299 26.26 -14.79 -0.40
C TRP A 299 25.36 -14.05 0.61
N GLY A 300 24.04 -14.02 0.40
CA GLY A 300 23.06 -13.44 1.32
C GLY A 300 23.21 -11.96 1.65
N ILE A 301 23.92 -11.17 0.82
CA ILE A 301 24.27 -9.77 1.17
C ILE A 301 23.04 -8.87 1.07
N ILE A 302 22.22 -9.04 0.03
CA ILE A 302 21.06 -8.16 -0.19
C ILE A 302 20.01 -8.44 0.89
N GLY A 303 19.71 -9.71 1.14
CA GLY A 303 18.79 -10.15 2.17
C GLY A 303 19.24 -9.71 3.56
N LYS A 304 20.54 -9.76 3.87
CA LYS A 304 21.06 -9.22 5.14
C LYS A 304 20.86 -7.70 5.23
N LYS A 305 21.21 -6.94 4.20
CA LYS A 305 21.07 -5.48 4.19
C LYS A 305 19.61 -5.03 4.29
N GLU A 306 18.71 -5.70 3.59
CA GLU A 306 17.28 -5.44 3.67
C GLU A 306 16.72 -5.83 5.03
N ARG A 307 17.14 -6.97 5.61
CA ARG A 307 16.74 -7.36 6.97
C ARG A 307 17.25 -6.38 8.02
N ASP A 308 18.46 -5.85 7.88
CA ASP A 308 18.99 -4.83 8.79
C ASP A 308 18.20 -3.51 8.69
N ARG A 309 17.85 -3.10 7.47
CA ARG A 309 16.98 -1.92 7.25
C ARG A 309 15.57 -2.14 7.79
N GLN A 310 14.99 -3.30 7.49
CA GLN A 310 13.70 -3.75 7.98
C GLN A 310 13.72 -3.72 9.50
N ASN A 311 14.66 -4.39 10.18
CA ASN A 311 14.79 -4.38 11.64
C ASN A 311 14.81 -2.95 12.23
N GLY A 312 15.48 -2.00 11.57
CA GLY A 312 15.48 -0.59 11.96
C GLY A 312 14.10 0.09 11.86
N GLU A 313 13.39 -0.12 10.75
CA GLU A 313 12.03 0.40 10.54
C GLU A 313 10.99 -0.32 11.43
N MET A 314 11.17 -1.63 11.60
CA MET A 314 10.35 -2.59 12.34
C MET A 314 10.36 -2.28 13.84
N THR A 315 11.51 -1.88 14.40
CA THR A 315 11.61 -1.43 15.80
C THR A 315 10.80 -0.15 16.05
N ARG A 316 10.86 0.82 15.12
CA ARG A 316 10.11 2.08 15.24
C ARG A 316 8.61 1.85 15.13
N PHE A 317 8.20 1.01 14.19
CA PHE A 317 6.80 0.64 14.01
C PHE A 317 6.25 -0.15 15.19
N GLY A 318 6.98 -1.17 15.67
CA GLY A 318 6.59 -1.98 16.82
C GLY A 318 6.32 -1.13 18.07
N ASN A 319 7.24 -0.22 18.40
CA ASN A 319 7.05 0.71 19.51
C ASN A 319 5.79 1.58 19.35
N LYS A 320 5.52 2.07 18.13
CA LYS A 320 4.31 2.86 17.84
C LYS A 320 3.03 2.04 18.09
N GLN A 321 2.98 0.78 17.62
CA GLN A 321 1.81 -0.07 17.80
C GLN A 321 1.57 -0.45 19.26
N VAL A 322 2.62 -0.80 19.99
CA VAL A 322 2.47 -1.12 21.42
C VAL A 322 2.03 0.12 22.20
N ASN A 323 2.59 1.29 21.92
CA ASN A 323 2.15 2.53 22.56
C ASN A 323 0.66 2.81 22.28
N ARG A 324 0.18 2.62 21.05
CA ARG A 324 -1.23 2.75 20.73
C ARG A 324 -2.11 1.78 21.50
N TYR A 325 -1.68 0.53 21.61
CA TYR A 325 -2.39 -0.46 22.42
C TYR A 325 -2.45 -0.08 23.90
N LEU A 326 -1.31 0.32 24.48
CA LEU A 326 -1.25 0.78 25.86
C LEU A 326 -2.15 1.99 26.08
N GLU A 327 -2.11 2.99 25.20
CA GLU A 327 -3.00 4.15 25.29
C GLU A 327 -4.47 3.74 25.18
N LYS A 328 -4.83 2.85 24.23
CA LYS A 328 -6.19 2.30 24.14
C LYS A 328 -6.63 1.60 25.43
N SER A 329 -5.74 0.83 26.05
CA SER A 329 -6.04 0.14 27.32
C SER A 329 -6.17 1.09 28.52
N LYS A 330 -5.54 2.27 28.45
CA LYS A 330 -5.66 3.32 29.47
C LYS A 330 -6.92 4.19 29.29
N MET A 331 -7.60 4.12 28.14
CA MET A 331 -8.81 4.89 27.91
C MET A 331 -9.89 4.45 28.90
N ALA A 332 -10.53 5.42 29.54
CA ALA A 332 -11.66 5.14 30.42
C ALA A 332 -12.78 4.46 29.62
N THR A 333 -13.26 3.33 30.13
CA THR A 333 -14.42 2.60 29.58
C THR A 333 -15.73 3.08 30.20
N GLU A 334 -15.66 3.83 31.29
CA GLU A 334 -16.80 4.40 32.00
C GLU A 334 -17.35 5.60 31.21
N ALA A 335 -18.63 5.52 30.85
CA ALA A 335 -19.34 6.61 30.17
C ALA A 335 -20.00 7.59 31.16
N GLU A 336 -20.20 7.17 32.41
CA GLU A 336 -20.91 7.91 33.43
C GLU A 336 -20.12 7.91 34.73
N PHE A 337 -20.18 9.03 35.46
CA PHE A 337 -19.63 9.10 36.81
C PHE A 337 -20.52 8.35 37.77
N THR A 338 -19.94 7.48 38.59
CA THR A 338 -20.67 6.93 39.74
C THR A 338 -21.03 8.07 40.68
N SER A 339 -22.34 8.32 40.85
CA SER A 339 -22.83 9.33 41.79
C SER A 339 -22.33 9.03 43.20
N SER A 340 -21.74 10.03 43.84
CA SER A 340 -21.39 10.00 45.27
C SER A 340 -22.58 10.35 46.17
N LEU A 341 -23.75 10.63 45.58
CA LEU A 341 -24.98 10.96 46.27
C LEU A 341 -25.93 9.76 46.27
N ASN A 342 -26.50 9.46 47.44
CA ASN A 342 -27.57 8.45 47.57
C ASN A 342 -28.76 8.85 46.70
N ALA A 343 -29.43 7.86 46.09
CA ALA A 343 -30.57 8.06 45.20
C ALA A 343 -31.72 8.89 45.82
N ASP A 344 -31.78 8.96 47.16
CA ASP A 344 -32.80 9.68 47.95
C ASP A 344 -32.27 10.97 48.62
N SER A 345 -31.14 11.53 48.16
CA SER A 345 -30.65 12.81 48.71
C SER A 345 -31.34 14.00 48.03
N ASP A 346 -32.11 14.77 48.81
CA ASP A 346 -32.79 16.03 48.40
C ASP A 346 -31.85 17.18 47.97
N SER A 347 -30.56 16.90 47.77
CA SER A 347 -29.54 17.90 47.41
C SER A 347 -29.23 18.00 45.90
N ASN A 348 -29.97 17.27 45.04
CA ASN A 348 -29.79 17.29 43.59
C ASN A 348 -30.34 18.57 42.93
N ALA A 349 -29.62 19.68 43.08
CA ALA A 349 -29.79 20.84 42.23
C ALA A 349 -28.93 20.69 40.95
N GLN A 350 -29.62 20.72 39.81
CA GLN A 350 -29.12 20.84 38.42
C GLN A 350 -28.74 19.54 37.70
N SER A 351 -29.76 18.83 37.20
CA SER A 351 -29.64 18.20 35.88
C SER A 351 -29.70 19.31 34.82
N THR A 352 -28.56 19.70 34.27
CA THR A 352 -28.54 20.47 33.01
C THR A 352 -28.92 19.55 31.85
N ASP A 353 -30.23 19.36 31.66
CA ASP A 353 -30.78 19.07 30.34
C ASP A 353 -30.61 20.32 29.50
N GLN A 354 -29.47 20.44 28.81
CA GLN A 354 -29.37 21.33 27.67
C GLN A 354 -29.73 20.56 26.41
N ALA A 355 -30.98 20.73 26.01
CA ALA A 355 -31.42 20.57 24.65
C ALA A 355 -30.54 21.40 23.69
N LYS A 356 -29.82 20.73 22.79
CA LYS A 356 -29.79 21.02 21.35
C LYS A 356 -28.98 20.00 20.57
#